data_AF-A0A5E4CN13-F1
#
_entry.id   AF-A0A5E4CN13-F1
#
_cell.length_a   1.000
_cell.length_b   1.000
_cell.length_c   1.000
_cell.angle_alpha   90.00
_cell.angle_beta   90.00
_cell.angle_gamma   90.00
#
_symmetry.space_group_name_H-M   'P 1'
#
loop_
_entity.id
_entity.type
_entity.pdbx_description
1 polymer ?
#
loop_
_entity_poly.entity_id
_entity_poly.type
_entity_poly.pdbx_seq_one_letter_code
_entity_poly.pdbx_strand_id
1 'polypeptide(L)'
;MDENPEFSVVHASLNRIKKKKEQQRYAEEQKIVKMNFNEEPCSGEKMSGMLAQLQLEELKETREKQQQREKEHIRYVEALRAQVQEKMQLYNITLPPLCCCGPNFWDAHPDTCANNCIFYKNHRAYHRALHSVISSSDISEGNSTLRSAIHNFASAHRRALKNL
;
A
#
# COMPACT_ATOMS: atom_id res chain seq x y z
N MET A 1 82.61 -28.32 26.35
CA MET A 1 81.70 -27.66 25.41
C MET A 1 81.10 -26.51 26.18
N ASP A 2 81.64 -25.32 25.97
CA ASP A 2 81.25 -24.12 26.69
C ASP A 2 79.85 -23.68 26.24
N GLU A 3 78.88 -23.75 27.15
CA GLU A 3 77.55 -23.18 26.95
C GLU A 3 77.71 -21.67 26.75
N ASN A 4 77.41 -21.18 25.54
CA ASN A 4 77.59 -19.77 25.18
C ASN A 4 76.72 -18.87 26.10
N PRO A 5 77.32 -18.02 26.95
CA PRO A 5 76.59 -17.21 27.95
C PRO A 5 75.61 -16.22 27.30
N GLU A 6 75.81 -15.90 26.02
CA GLU A 6 74.95 -15.03 25.24
C GLU A 6 73.54 -15.63 25.01
N PHE A 7 73.43 -16.96 24.87
CA PHE A 7 72.15 -17.66 24.65
C PHE A 7 71.25 -17.67 25.90
N SER A 8 71.86 -17.84 27.08
CA SER A 8 71.16 -17.83 28.37
C SER A 8 70.55 -16.45 28.69
N VAL A 9 71.28 -15.38 28.39
CA VAL A 9 70.83 -14.00 28.59
C VAL A 9 69.70 -13.63 27.63
N VAL A 10 69.77 -14.09 26.37
CA VAL A 10 68.70 -13.89 25.38
C VAL A 10 67.42 -14.63 25.78
N HIS A 11 67.52 -15.88 26.23
CA HIS A 11 66.36 -16.66 26.71
C HIS A 11 65.69 -16.02 27.92
N ALA A 12 66.47 -15.55 28.90
CA ALA A 12 65.95 -14.82 30.06
C ALA A 12 65.23 -13.52 29.67
N SER A 13 65.78 -12.78 28.70
CA SER A 13 65.19 -11.54 28.17
C SER A 13 63.88 -11.80 27.42
N LEU A 14 63.83 -12.87 26.62
CA LEU A 14 62.66 -13.29 25.86
C LEU A 14 61.51 -13.73 26.79
N ASN A 15 61.82 -14.42 27.89
CA ASN A 15 60.84 -14.79 28.92
C ASN A 15 60.27 -13.56 29.65
N ARG A 16 61.10 -12.54 29.90
CA ARG A 16 60.62 -11.26 30.46
C ARG A 16 59.67 -10.53 29.51
N ILE A 17 59.96 -10.53 28.21
CA ILE A 17 59.09 -9.93 27.18
C ILE A 17 57.75 -10.69 27.10
N LYS A 18 57.78 -12.02 27.06
CA LYS A 18 56.57 -12.86 27.08
C LYS A 18 55.69 -12.55 28.28
N LYS A 19 56.29 -12.48 29.48
CA LYS A 19 55.56 -12.14 30.71
C LYS A 19 54.94 -10.75 30.67
N LYS A 20 55.64 -9.74 30.14
CA LYS A 20 55.10 -8.38 29.98
C LYS A 20 53.96 -8.31 28.98
N LYS A 21 54.07 -8.98 27.83
CA LYS A 21 53.00 -9.04 26.82
C LYS A 21 51.75 -9.76 27.35
N GLU A 22 51.95 -10.82 28.12
CA GLU A 22 50.84 -11.54 28.75
C GLU A 22 50.10 -10.68 29.78
N GLN A 23 50.83 -9.92 30.59
CA GLN A 23 50.22 -8.98 31.53
C GLN A 23 49.44 -7.86 30.82
N GLN A 24 49.95 -7.35 29.69
CA GLN A 24 49.23 -6.36 28.89
C GLN A 24 47.93 -6.93 28.33
N ARG A 25 47.99 -8.12 27.72
CA ARG A 25 46.81 -8.83 27.20
C ARG A 25 45.75 -8.98 28.30
N TYR A 26 46.16 -9.47 29.46
CA TYR A 26 45.25 -9.69 30.58
C TYR A 26 44.63 -8.37 31.11
N ALA A 27 45.39 -7.28 31.14
CA ALA A 27 44.88 -5.97 31.55
C ALA A 27 43.85 -5.40 30.55
N GLU A 28 44.09 -5.60 29.25
CA GLU A 28 43.17 -5.19 28.18
C GLU A 28 41.88 -6.03 28.20
N GLU A 29 42.00 -7.35 28.38
CA GLU A 29 40.85 -8.25 28.56
C GLU A 29 40.01 -7.84 29.78
N GLN A 30 40.63 -7.56 30.92
CA GLN A 30 39.89 -7.06 32.10
C GLN A 30 39.21 -5.71 31.84
N LYS A 31 39.81 -4.84 31.03
CA LYS A 31 39.23 -3.53 30.69
C LYS A 31 38.00 -3.70 29.80
N ILE A 32 38.06 -4.57 28.79
CA ILE A 32 36.93 -4.89 27.91
C ILE A 32 35.79 -5.51 28.73
N VAL A 33 36.11 -6.50 29.58
CA VAL A 33 35.12 -7.15 30.42
C VAL A 33 34.42 -6.14 31.33
N LYS A 34 35.16 -5.26 32.02
CA LYS A 34 34.58 -4.19 32.86
C LYS A 34 33.73 -3.19 32.08
N MET A 35 34.10 -2.88 30.83
CA MET A 35 33.33 -1.98 29.98
C MET A 35 31.99 -2.61 29.57
N ASN A 36 32.00 -3.91 29.22
CA ASN A 36 30.79 -4.67 28.91
C ASN A 36 29.86 -4.85 30.13
N PHE A 37 30.40 -4.91 31.35
CA PHE A 37 29.59 -4.94 32.58
C PHE A 37 28.93 -3.61 32.93
N ASN A 38 29.46 -2.48 32.41
CA ASN A 38 28.91 -1.13 32.62
C ASN A 38 27.90 -0.73 31.54
N GLU A 39 27.76 -1.51 30.46
CA GLU A 39 26.59 -1.44 29.60
C GLU A 39 25.41 -2.00 30.39
N GLU A 40 24.63 -1.10 30.99
CA GLU A 40 23.39 -1.45 31.67
C GLU A 40 22.53 -2.32 30.72
N PRO A 41 22.16 -3.56 31.10
CA PRO A 41 21.28 -4.36 30.27
C PRO A 41 20.05 -3.54 29.94
N CYS A 42 19.77 -3.33 28.65
CA CYS A 42 18.58 -2.61 28.24
C CYS A 42 17.39 -3.28 28.93
N SER A 43 16.73 -2.57 29.87
CA SER A 43 15.70 -3.19 30.69
C SER A 43 14.60 -3.77 29.79
N GLY A 44 13.95 -4.86 30.23
CA GLY A 44 12.87 -5.48 29.45
C GLY A 44 11.77 -4.49 29.04
N GLU A 45 11.53 -3.45 29.85
CA GLU A 45 10.64 -2.33 29.55
C GLU A 45 11.14 -1.43 28.42
N LYS A 46 12.43 -1.07 28.40
CA LYS A 46 13.03 -0.29 27.30
C LYS A 46 12.96 -1.06 25.98
N MET A 47 13.24 -2.36 26.01
CA MET A 47 13.09 -3.24 24.83
C MET A 47 11.64 -3.38 24.38
N SER A 48 10.71 -3.56 25.32
CA SER A 48 9.27 -3.64 25.03
C SER A 48 8.74 -2.34 24.43
N GLY A 49 9.17 -1.18 24.94
CA GLY A 49 8.81 0.13 24.40
C GLY A 49 9.31 0.34 22.97
N MET A 50 10.55 -0.05 22.67
CA MET A 50 11.09 0.01 21.30
C MET A 50 10.31 -0.91 20.34
N LEU A 51 9.97 -2.13 20.75
CA LEU A 51 9.17 -3.04 19.94
C LEU A 51 7.76 -2.49 19.66
N ALA A 52 7.09 -1.92 20.66
CA ALA A 52 5.79 -1.29 20.49
C ALA A 52 5.84 -0.08 19.54
N GLN A 53 6.90 0.72 19.60
CA GLN A 53 7.11 1.84 18.70
C GLN A 53 7.32 1.39 17.26
N LEU A 54 8.13 0.34 17.05
CA LEU A 54 8.36 -0.26 15.72
C LEU A 54 7.06 -0.83 15.12
N GLN A 55 6.27 -1.54 15.92
CA GLN A 55 4.97 -2.08 15.48
C GLN A 55 3.99 -0.96 15.11
N LEU A 56 3.95 0.12 15.89
CA LEU A 56 3.09 1.27 15.59
C LEU A 56 3.50 1.95 14.28
N GLU A 57 4.79 2.08 14.02
CA GLU A 57 5.30 2.67 12.78
C GLU A 57 4.98 1.79 11.56
N GLU A 58 5.13 0.46 11.68
CA GLU A 58 4.72 -0.48 10.64
C GLU A 58 3.22 -0.41 10.33
N LEU A 59 2.38 -0.28 11.36
CA LEU A 59 0.93 -0.10 11.19
C LEU A 59 0.58 1.23 10.50
N LYS A 60 1.33 2.30 10.77
CA LYS A 60 1.16 3.57 10.06
C LYS A 60 1.58 3.45 8.60
N GLU A 61 2.77 2.90 8.33
CA GLU A 61 3.25 2.72 6.96
C GLU A 61 2.29 1.86 6.12
N THR A 62 1.78 0.77 6.69
CA THR A 62 0.82 -0.10 5.98
C THR A 62 -0.49 0.62 5.70
N ARG A 63 -0.99 1.43 6.64
CA ARG A 63 -2.17 2.27 6.43
C ARG A 63 -1.93 3.34 5.37
N GLU A 64 -0.79 4.02 5.39
CA GLU A 64 -0.42 5.04 4.40
C GLU A 64 -0.28 4.44 3.00
N LYS A 65 0.42 3.31 2.88
CA LYS A 65 0.51 2.54 1.63
C LYS A 65 -0.88 2.14 1.12
N GLN A 66 -1.78 1.72 2.01
CA GLN A 66 -3.14 1.39 1.63
C GLN A 66 -3.94 2.60 1.13
N GLN A 67 -3.86 3.72 1.84
CA GLN A 67 -4.51 4.97 1.42
C GLN A 67 -3.96 5.48 0.08
N GLN A 68 -2.66 5.32 -0.15
CA GLN A 68 -2.04 5.71 -1.42
C GLN A 68 -2.56 4.84 -2.58
N ARG A 69 -2.65 3.51 -2.38
CA ARG A 69 -3.25 2.60 -3.36
C ARG A 69 -4.71 2.95 -3.65
N GLU A 70 -5.48 3.30 -2.63
CA GLU A 70 -6.88 3.71 -2.80
C GLU A 70 -7.00 5.01 -3.60
N LYS A 71 -6.15 6.01 -3.33
CA LYS A 71 -6.08 7.25 -4.14
C LYS A 71 -5.70 6.99 -5.59
N GLU A 72 -4.77 6.09 -5.84
CA GLU A 72 -4.37 5.70 -7.20
C GLU A 72 -5.51 4.97 -7.91
N HIS A 73 -6.19 4.06 -7.21
CA HIS A 73 -7.36 3.37 -7.73
C HIS A 73 -8.50 4.34 -8.09
N ILE A 74 -8.81 5.30 -7.23
CA ILE A 74 -9.81 6.34 -7.51
C ILE A 74 -9.40 7.14 -8.76
N ARG A 75 -8.14 7.63 -8.82
CA ARG A 75 -7.63 8.37 -9.98
C ARG A 75 -7.73 7.57 -11.28
N TYR A 76 -7.41 6.28 -11.24
CA TYR A 76 -7.52 5.39 -12.39
C TYR A 76 -8.97 5.25 -12.87
N VAL A 77 -9.91 5.02 -11.94
CA VAL A 77 -11.34 4.88 -12.26
C VAL A 77 -11.92 6.19 -12.82
N GLU A 78 -11.53 7.34 -12.26
CA GLU A 78 -11.94 8.66 -12.76
C GLU A 78 -11.40 8.93 -14.16
N ALA A 79 -10.13 8.60 -14.42
CA ALA A 79 -9.54 8.71 -15.76
C ALA A 79 -10.27 7.82 -16.78
N LEU A 80 -10.57 6.57 -16.41
CA LEU A 80 -11.32 5.65 -17.26
C LEU A 80 -12.74 6.19 -17.56
N ARG A 81 -13.41 6.76 -16.56
CA ARG A 81 -14.72 7.40 -16.74
C ARG A 81 -14.63 8.57 -17.72
N ALA A 82 -13.63 9.45 -17.56
CA ALA A 82 -13.43 10.59 -18.44
C ALA A 82 -13.18 10.14 -19.88
N GLN A 83 -12.37 9.10 -20.09
CA GLN A 83 -12.11 8.52 -21.41
C GLN A 83 -13.39 8.00 -22.08
N VAL A 84 -14.25 7.29 -21.34
CA VAL A 84 -15.54 6.83 -21.87
C VAL A 84 -16.43 8.01 -22.22
N GLN A 85 -16.50 9.03 -21.36
CA GLN A 85 -17.29 10.24 -21.62
C GLN A 85 -16.83 10.99 -22.87
N GLU A 86 -15.52 11.18 -23.03
CA GLU A 86 -14.93 11.82 -24.22
C GLU A 86 -15.27 11.03 -25.48
N LYS A 87 -15.11 9.69 -25.45
CA LYS A 87 -15.48 8.81 -26.57
C LYS A 87 -16.96 8.98 -26.92
N MET A 88 -17.84 9.05 -25.93
CA MET A 88 -19.27 9.26 -26.16
C MET A 88 -19.56 10.63 -26.79
N GLN A 89 -18.88 11.68 -26.35
CA GLN A 89 -19.01 13.03 -26.93
C GLN A 89 -18.55 13.05 -28.40
N LEU A 90 -17.42 12.42 -28.74
CA LEU A 90 -16.94 12.32 -30.12
C LEU A 90 -17.98 11.68 -31.06
N TYR A 91 -18.75 10.73 -30.56
CA TYR A 91 -19.81 10.07 -31.33
C TYR A 91 -21.19 10.72 -31.18
N ASN A 92 -21.29 11.90 -30.54
CA ASN A 92 -22.55 12.59 -30.25
C ASN A 92 -23.57 11.72 -29.51
N ILE A 93 -23.07 10.87 -28.61
CA ILE A 93 -23.89 9.96 -27.82
C ILE A 93 -24.23 10.64 -26.50
N THR A 94 -25.52 10.81 -26.26
CA THR A 94 -26.06 11.30 -24.99
C THR A 94 -26.80 10.18 -24.30
N LEU A 95 -26.49 9.96 -23.03
CA LEU A 95 -27.18 8.99 -22.19
C LEU A 95 -28.26 9.68 -21.37
N PRO A 96 -29.43 9.05 -21.20
CA PRO A 96 -30.40 9.53 -20.22
C PRO A 96 -29.82 9.41 -18.80
N PRO A 97 -30.31 10.22 -17.84
CA PRO A 97 -29.96 10.05 -16.43
C PRO A 97 -30.22 8.63 -15.96
N LEU A 98 -29.33 8.08 -15.12
CA LEU A 98 -29.52 6.75 -14.54
C LEU A 98 -30.73 6.70 -13.61
N CYS A 99 -30.96 7.80 -12.88
CA CYS A 99 -32.07 7.97 -11.95
C CYS A 99 -32.39 9.47 -11.81
N CYS A 100 -33.45 9.78 -11.07
CA CYS A 100 -33.89 11.16 -10.83
C CYS A 100 -33.04 11.92 -9.80
N CYS A 101 -32.03 11.30 -9.19
CA CYS A 101 -31.19 11.97 -8.19
C CYS A 101 -30.14 12.91 -8.80
N GLY A 102 -29.93 12.87 -10.10
CA GLY A 102 -28.99 13.76 -10.79
C GLY A 102 -29.36 13.97 -12.26
N PRO A 103 -28.94 15.10 -12.85
CA PRO A 103 -29.28 15.46 -14.23
C PRO A 103 -28.50 14.68 -15.29
N ASN A 104 -27.35 14.07 -14.96
CA ASN A 104 -26.55 13.29 -15.90
C ASN A 104 -26.54 11.81 -15.55
N PHE A 105 -26.23 10.96 -16.53
CA PHE A 105 -26.04 9.53 -16.34
C PHE A 105 -25.02 9.21 -15.22
N TRP A 106 -23.96 10.00 -15.11
CA TRP A 106 -22.83 9.75 -14.21
C TRP A 106 -23.04 10.24 -12.77
N ASP A 107 -24.13 10.97 -12.51
CA ASP A 107 -24.38 11.62 -11.21
C ASP A 107 -25.00 10.66 -10.18
N ALA A 108 -25.50 9.50 -10.63
CA ALA A 108 -26.02 8.49 -9.72
C ALA A 108 -24.87 7.83 -8.95
N HIS A 109 -25.06 7.64 -7.63
CA HIS A 109 -24.13 6.88 -6.80
C HIS A 109 -24.87 6.22 -5.61
N PRO A 110 -24.60 4.94 -5.29
CA PRO A 110 -25.34 4.21 -4.24
C PRO A 110 -25.30 4.85 -2.85
N ASP A 111 -24.23 5.57 -2.54
CA ASP A 111 -24.05 6.22 -1.24
C ASP A 111 -24.59 7.65 -1.16
N THR A 112 -24.92 8.28 -2.28
CA THR A 112 -25.37 9.69 -2.31
C THR A 112 -26.76 9.87 -2.93
N CYS A 113 -27.30 8.85 -3.60
CA CYS A 113 -28.67 8.85 -4.09
C CYS A 113 -29.68 8.98 -2.93
N ALA A 114 -30.86 9.54 -3.22
CA ALA A 114 -31.94 9.65 -2.25
C ALA A 114 -32.44 8.26 -1.79
N ASN A 115 -32.97 8.15 -0.57
CA ASN A 115 -33.37 6.88 0.04
C ASN A 115 -34.38 6.06 -0.78
N ASN A 116 -35.22 6.71 -1.58
CA ASN A 116 -36.21 6.06 -2.45
C ASN A 116 -35.65 5.69 -3.83
N CYS A 117 -34.39 6.00 -4.12
CA CYS A 117 -33.74 5.67 -5.38
C CYS A 117 -33.41 4.19 -5.45
N ILE A 118 -33.67 3.58 -6.61
CA ILE A 118 -33.36 2.16 -6.89
C ILE A 118 -31.87 1.79 -6.71
N PHE A 119 -30.98 2.79 -6.76
CA PHE A 119 -29.54 2.60 -6.57
C PHE A 119 -29.08 2.84 -5.13
N TYR A 120 -29.90 3.46 -4.27
CA TYR A 120 -29.51 3.74 -2.89
C TYR A 120 -29.16 2.43 -2.18
N LYS A 121 -27.94 2.38 -1.65
CA LYS A 121 -27.33 1.18 -1.03
C LYS A 121 -27.36 -0.09 -1.89
N ASN A 122 -27.58 0.05 -3.20
CA ASN A 122 -27.63 -1.05 -4.14
C ASN A 122 -26.50 -0.96 -5.18
N HIS A 123 -25.27 -1.24 -4.72
CA HIS A 123 -24.07 -1.23 -5.56
C HIS A 123 -24.16 -2.22 -6.73
N ARG A 124 -24.89 -3.34 -6.55
CA ARG A 124 -25.05 -4.36 -7.60
C ARG A 124 -25.89 -3.83 -8.77
N ALA A 125 -27.01 -3.16 -8.50
CA ALA A 125 -27.84 -2.57 -9.53
C ALA A 125 -27.09 -1.45 -10.26
N TYR A 126 -26.39 -0.60 -9.51
CA TYR A 126 -25.58 0.48 -10.06
C TYR A 126 -24.46 -0.04 -10.96
N HIS A 127 -23.67 -1.01 -10.49
CA HIS A 127 -22.60 -1.61 -11.26
C HIS A 127 -23.11 -2.26 -12.55
N ARG A 128 -24.23 -3.00 -12.49
CA ARG A 128 -24.85 -3.58 -13.69
C ARG A 128 -25.23 -2.52 -14.72
N ALA A 129 -25.85 -1.42 -14.29
CA ALA A 129 -26.26 -0.34 -15.18
C ALA A 129 -25.06 0.33 -15.85
N LEU A 130 -23.99 0.60 -15.09
CA LEU A 130 -22.74 1.14 -15.65
C LEU A 130 -22.05 0.17 -16.61
N HIS A 131 -21.92 -1.10 -16.21
CA HIS A 131 -21.26 -2.13 -17.01
C HIS A 131 -21.94 -2.31 -18.37
N SER A 132 -23.28 -2.32 -18.44
CA SER A 132 -23.99 -2.41 -19.71
C SER A 132 -23.61 -1.30 -20.69
N VAL A 133 -23.39 -0.08 -20.20
CA VAL A 133 -22.99 1.06 -21.04
C VAL A 133 -21.52 0.96 -21.42
N ILE A 134 -20.64 0.69 -20.46
CA ILE A 134 -19.19 0.62 -20.69
C ILE A 134 -18.85 -0.51 -21.66
N SER A 135 -19.38 -1.72 -21.47
CA SER A 135 -19.14 -2.84 -22.38
C SER A 135 -19.70 -2.61 -23.78
N SER A 136 -20.73 -1.78 -23.92
CA SER A 136 -21.22 -1.39 -25.24
C SER A 136 -20.36 -0.29 -25.90
N SER A 137 -19.50 0.37 -25.14
CA SER A 137 -18.59 1.42 -25.60
C SER A 137 -17.23 0.89 -26.09
N ASP A 138 -16.93 -0.40 -25.89
CA ASP A 138 -15.81 -1.15 -26.49
C ASP A 138 -16.05 -1.36 -28.00
N ILE A 139 -16.21 -0.26 -28.71
CA ILE A 139 -16.30 -0.22 -30.16
C ILE A 139 -14.87 -0.26 -30.70
N SER A 140 -14.33 -1.48 -30.83
CA SER A 140 -13.49 -1.83 -31.98
C SER A 140 -14.36 -2.24 -33.18
N GLU A 141 -15.66 -2.54 -32.97
CA GLU A 141 -16.59 -2.94 -34.02
C GLU A 141 -18.00 -2.34 -33.80
N GLY A 142 -18.50 -1.61 -34.80
CA GLY A 142 -19.94 -1.44 -35.06
C GLY A 142 -20.76 -0.52 -34.15
N ASN A 143 -21.03 0.69 -34.63
CA ASN A 143 -21.95 1.71 -34.06
C ASN A 143 -23.39 1.19 -33.76
N SER A 144 -23.81 0.07 -34.38
CA SER A 144 -25.15 -0.51 -34.20
C SER A 144 -25.37 -1.13 -32.81
N THR A 145 -24.34 -1.74 -32.21
CA THR A 145 -24.44 -2.44 -30.92
C THR A 145 -24.62 -1.46 -29.76
N LEU A 146 -23.85 -0.36 -29.76
CA LEU A 146 -23.97 0.70 -28.76
C LEU A 146 -25.34 1.41 -28.83
N ARG A 147 -25.82 1.75 -30.03
CA ARG A 147 -27.17 2.32 -30.20
C ARG A 147 -28.26 1.38 -29.69
N SER A 148 -28.12 0.08 -29.94
CA SER A 148 -29.07 -0.93 -29.46
C SER A 148 -29.03 -1.09 -27.94
N ALA A 149 -27.84 -1.06 -27.32
CA ALA A 149 -27.67 -1.10 -25.87
C ALA A 149 -28.28 0.13 -25.19
N ILE A 150 -28.07 1.33 -25.73
CA ILE A 150 -28.66 2.58 -25.24
C ILE A 150 -30.19 2.52 -25.32
N HIS A 151 -30.73 2.05 -26.45
CA HIS A 151 -32.17 1.92 -26.63
C HIS A 151 -32.79 0.89 -25.67
N ASN A 152 -32.12 -0.25 -25.47
CA ASN A 152 -32.53 -1.27 -24.51
C ASN A 152 -32.50 -0.75 -23.07
N PHE A 153 -31.46 -0.02 -22.71
CA PHE A 153 -31.33 0.60 -21.39
C PHE A 153 -32.43 1.63 -21.13
N ALA A 154 -32.64 2.56 -22.06
CA ALA A 154 -33.72 3.55 -21.99
C ALA A 154 -35.11 2.89 -21.88
N SER A 155 -35.32 1.78 -22.60
CA SER A 155 -36.56 1.00 -22.55
C SER A 155 -36.76 0.29 -21.21
N ALA A 156 -35.70 -0.31 -20.65
CA ALA A 156 -35.74 -0.96 -19.34
C ALA A 156 -36.00 0.06 -18.21
N HIS A 157 -35.34 1.22 -18.26
CA HIS A 157 -35.54 2.32 -17.31
C HIS A 157 -36.99 2.84 -17.35
N ARG A 158 -37.55 3.04 -18.55
CA ARG A 158 -38.97 3.44 -18.71
C ARG A 158 -39.94 2.42 -18.11
N ARG A 159 -39.66 1.12 -18.23
CA ARG A 159 -40.52 0.06 -17.65
C ARG A 159 -40.42 0.04 -16.12
N ALA A 160 -39.21 0.22 -15.57
CA ALA A 160 -39.02 0.30 -14.12
C ALA A 160 -39.77 1.48 -13.49
N LEU A 161 -39.75 2.65 -14.15
CA LEU A 161 -40.50 3.83 -13.70
C LEU A 161 -42.03 3.69 -13.81
N LYS A 162 -42.54 2.84 -14.71
CA LYS A 162 -43.99 2.60 -14.88
C LYS A 162 -44.56 1.59 -13.88
N ASN A 163 -43.70 0.80 -13.25
CA ASN A 163 -44.08 -0.23 -12.29
C ASN A 163 -43.82 0.20 -10.83
N LEU A 164 -43.57 1.49 -10.62
CA LEU A 164 -43.41 2.13 -9.31
C LEU A 164 -44.66 2.96 -8.98
#